data_AF-A0AAF3FAF4-F1
#
_entry.id   AF-A0AAF3FAF4-F1
#
_cell.length_a   1.000
_cell.length_b   1.000
_cell.length_c   1.000
_cell.angle_alpha   90.00
_cell.angle_beta   90.00
_cell.angle_gamma   90.00
#
_symmetry.space_group_name_H-M   'P 1'
#
loop_
_entity.id
_entity.type
_entity.pdbx_description
1 polymer ?
#
loop_
_entity_poly.entity_id
_entity_poly.type
_entity_poly.pdbx_seq_one_letter_code
_entity_poly.pdbx_strand_id
1 'polypeptide(L)'
;MEIIIENNHSERRLRLDNTPLNCAIEKHGRKRSVHQMIRDRIDEITRSLVVCDETLRRMMASLEAAFNKGLATETASSASVRMLPSYVRSVPNGTEEGDFLALDLGGTNFRVLLIQIHNREAKMTSKIFRVPDHVMKGSGEALFDHIASCMAQFMEEHGLKNTKCLPLGFTFSFPCKQEGLTKARLINWTKGFNASGVENEDVVDLLRRACHRRGDIDIDVVAVLNDTTGTLMACAFKENSCQVGVIVGTGTNACYMEKLTRCGKLETELDPTDGLPDEMCINTEWGAFGDHGEMESLRTEFDVEVDQASINPGRQLFEKMISGMYLGEIVRVVLARLAREGLLFGGDTDAISKKGGFPTKYVSEIESELLEDEERTFSKTFQILEDLGIEGVSQLDCIHVATVCTLVSTRAAHLTAAGIAAILNRMQKPYVTVGVDGSVYRFHPTFPRLLDEKIDQLIDGNLEYQLMLSEDGSGRGAALVAAVATRMKNERSQLAK
;
A
#
# COMPACT_ATOMS: atom_id res chain seq x y z
N MET A 1 57.86 3.11 10.87
CA MET A 1 57.42 1.71 10.75
C MET A 1 55.92 1.73 10.92
N GLU A 2 55.25 2.22 9.89
CA GLU A 2 53.80 2.31 9.77
C GLU A 2 53.29 0.94 9.31
N ILE A 3 52.30 0.40 10.00
CA ILE A 3 51.57 -0.77 9.54
C ILE A 3 50.18 -0.27 9.14
N ILE A 4 50.01 -0.20 7.83
CA ILE A 4 48.73 -0.03 7.14
C ILE A 4 47.94 -1.31 7.37
N ILE A 5 46.75 -1.20 7.94
CA ILE A 5 45.75 -2.29 7.96
C ILE A 5 44.67 -1.91 6.95
N GLU A 6 44.79 -2.46 5.74
CA GLU A 6 43.73 -2.48 4.75
C GLU A 6 42.63 -3.46 5.21
N ASN A 7 41.46 -2.93 5.55
CA ASN A 7 40.25 -3.73 5.73
C ASN A 7 39.67 -4.10 4.35
N ASN A 8 40.02 -5.30 3.88
CA ASN A 8 39.36 -5.94 2.74
C ASN A 8 38.00 -6.52 3.18
N HIS A 9 36.94 -5.71 3.13
CA HIS A 9 35.57 -6.22 3.09
C HIS A 9 35.24 -6.67 1.66
N SER A 10 35.50 -7.94 1.36
CA SER A 10 34.92 -8.61 0.19
C SER A 10 33.64 -9.32 0.61
N GLU A 11 32.53 -8.59 0.59
CA GLU A 11 31.20 -9.20 0.64
C GLU A 11 30.99 -10.04 -0.62
N ARG A 12 30.89 -11.35 -0.44
CA ARG A 12 30.47 -12.29 -1.48
C ARG A 12 29.01 -11.98 -1.84
N ARG A 13 28.81 -11.25 -2.94
CA ARG A 13 27.53 -11.20 -3.67
C ARG A 13 27.14 -12.63 -4.08
N LEU A 14 26.17 -13.22 -3.41
CA LEU A 14 25.41 -14.36 -3.92
C LEU A 14 24.54 -13.85 -5.07
N ARG A 15 25.06 -13.90 -6.29
CA ARG A 15 24.25 -13.79 -7.50
C ARG A 15 23.39 -15.06 -7.59
N LEU A 16 22.08 -14.92 -7.43
CA LEU A 16 21.14 -15.85 -8.03
C LEU A 16 21.19 -15.60 -9.54
N ASP A 17 21.83 -16.49 -10.28
CA ASP A 17 21.92 -16.44 -11.73
C ASP A 17 20.51 -16.57 -12.35
N ASN A 18 19.91 -15.43 -12.69
CA ASN A 18 18.76 -15.34 -13.59
C ASN A 18 19.25 -15.41 -15.05
N THR A 19 19.80 -16.55 -15.46
CA THR A 19 20.13 -16.77 -16.87
C THR A 19 18.87 -17.22 -17.63
N PRO A 20 18.49 -16.58 -18.76
CA PRO A 20 17.45 -17.10 -19.63
C PRO A 20 17.93 -18.42 -20.23
N LEU A 21 17.25 -19.51 -19.90
CA LEU A 21 17.54 -20.82 -20.47
C LEU A 21 17.08 -20.82 -21.94
N ASN A 22 17.98 -20.53 -22.88
CA ASN A 22 17.85 -20.96 -24.27
C ASN A 22 19.17 -20.83 -25.05
N CYS A 23 19.78 -21.97 -25.37
CA CYS A 23 19.94 -22.48 -26.74
C CYS A 23 21.15 -23.43 -26.80
N ALA A 24 20.92 -24.72 -26.54
CA ALA A 24 21.82 -25.79 -26.96
C ALA A 24 20.95 -27.00 -27.37
N ILE A 25 20.67 -27.10 -28.67
CA ILE A 25 20.04 -28.29 -29.25
C ILE A 25 21.15 -29.33 -29.42
N GLU A 26 21.34 -30.18 -28.43
CA GLU A 26 21.99 -31.47 -28.63
C GLU A 26 20.92 -32.56 -28.75
N LYS A 27 20.75 -33.03 -29.98
CA LYS A 27 19.92 -34.19 -30.31
C LYS A 27 20.57 -35.46 -29.75
N HIS A 28 20.18 -35.92 -28.56
CA HIS A 28 20.28 -37.32 -28.15
C HIS A 28 19.03 -37.72 -27.36
N GLY A 29 18.28 -38.70 -27.87
CA GLY A 29 16.99 -39.13 -27.31
C GLY A 29 17.13 -39.83 -25.96
N ARG A 30 16.96 -39.07 -24.86
CA ARG A 30 16.60 -39.61 -23.54
C ARG A 30 15.10 -39.38 -23.34
N LYS A 31 14.34 -40.45 -23.04
CA LYS A 31 12.95 -40.33 -22.59
C LYS A 31 12.91 -39.42 -21.36
N ARG A 32 12.12 -38.34 -21.40
CA ARG A 32 11.93 -37.45 -20.24
C ARG A 32 11.32 -38.24 -19.08
N SER A 33 11.76 -37.98 -17.85
CA SER A 33 11.12 -38.56 -16.67
C SER A 33 9.74 -37.93 -16.46
N VAL A 34 8.82 -38.64 -15.79
CA VAL A 34 7.48 -38.13 -15.45
C VAL A 34 7.59 -36.83 -14.65
N HIS A 35 8.53 -36.75 -13.71
CA HIS A 35 8.79 -35.54 -12.94
C HIS A 35 9.22 -34.34 -13.81
N GLN A 36 10.02 -34.57 -14.86
CA GLN A 36 10.40 -33.50 -15.78
C GLN A 36 9.19 -33.01 -16.59
N MET A 37 8.32 -33.93 -17.01
CA MET A 37 7.10 -33.58 -17.74
C MET A 37 6.12 -32.77 -16.88
N ILE A 38 5.96 -33.13 -15.60
CA ILE A 38 5.14 -32.36 -14.65
C ILE A 38 5.71 -30.95 -14.47
N ARG A 39 7.02 -30.84 -14.24
CA ARG A 39 7.69 -29.54 -14.09
C ARG A 39 7.52 -28.66 -15.33
N ASP A 40 7.81 -29.20 -16.52
CA ASP A 40 7.67 -28.47 -17.78
C ASP A 40 6.24 -27.94 -17.98
N ARG A 41 5.23 -28.74 -17.56
CA ARG A 41 3.83 -28.36 -17.64
C ARG A 41 3.44 -27.29 -16.62
N ILE A 42 3.93 -27.40 -15.39
CA ILE A 42 3.74 -26.35 -14.37
C ILE A 42 4.35 -25.04 -14.87
N ASP A 43 5.60 -25.07 -15.37
CA ASP A 43 6.29 -23.89 -15.92
C ASP A 43 5.55 -23.27 -17.11
N GLU A 44 4.89 -24.08 -17.93
CA GLU A 44 4.02 -23.60 -19.02
C GLU A 44 2.80 -22.86 -18.49
N ILE A 45 2.09 -23.42 -17.50
CA ILE A 45 0.89 -22.84 -16.90
C ILE A 45 1.21 -21.55 -16.14
N THR A 46 2.33 -21.52 -15.42
CA THR A 46 2.71 -20.37 -14.59
C THR A 46 3.54 -19.34 -15.34
N ARG A 47 3.87 -19.56 -16.61
CA ARG A 47 4.72 -18.64 -17.42
C ARG A 47 4.20 -17.21 -17.42
N SER A 48 2.88 -17.02 -17.49
CA SER A 48 2.25 -15.70 -17.53
C SER A 48 2.41 -14.91 -16.22
N LEU A 49 2.81 -15.56 -15.12
CA LEU A 49 3.12 -14.87 -13.86
C LEU A 49 4.50 -14.18 -13.90
N VAL A 50 5.38 -14.55 -14.83
CA VAL A 50 6.70 -13.93 -14.97
C VAL A 50 6.59 -12.66 -15.81
N VAL A 51 6.86 -11.51 -15.19
CA VAL A 51 6.83 -10.20 -15.85
C VAL A 51 8.25 -9.73 -16.19
N CYS A 52 8.49 -9.41 -17.47
CA CYS A 52 9.77 -8.89 -17.95
C CYS A 52 9.79 -7.35 -17.94
N ASP A 53 11.01 -6.77 -17.99
CA ASP A 53 11.22 -5.32 -17.91
C ASP A 53 10.54 -4.55 -19.04
N GLU A 54 10.47 -5.10 -20.26
CA GLU A 54 9.74 -4.48 -21.37
C GLU A 54 8.25 -4.31 -21.03
N THR A 55 7.66 -5.31 -20.39
CA THR A 55 6.25 -5.27 -19.98
C THR A 55 6.05 -4.28 -18.82
N LEU A 56 6.98 -4.22 -17.86
CA LEU A 56 6.96 -3.23 -16.78
C LEU A 56 7.12 -1.80 -17.31
N ARG A 57 8.00 -1.55 -18.29
CA ARG A 57 8.16 -0.22 -18.91
C ARG A 57 6.91 0.20 -19.68
N ARG A 58 6.23 -0.73 -20.37
CA ARG A 58 4.91 -0.46 -20.98
C ARG A 58 3.84 -0.12 -19.94
N MET A 59 3.85 -0.82 -18.81
CA MET A 59 2.98 -0.50 -17.66
C MET A 59 3.24 0.92 -17.15
N MET A 60 4.52 1.28 -16.92
CA MET A 60 4.91 2.61 -16.46
C MET A 60 4.41 3.72 -17.39
N ALA A 61 4.57 3.55 -18.70
CA ALA A 61 4.06 4.51 -19.68
C ALA A 61 2.53 4.64 -19.65
N SER A 62 1.82 3.53 -19.45
CA SER A 62 0.36 3.50 -19.35
C SER A 62 -0.13 4.15 -18.04
N LEU A 63 0.59 3.93 -16.94
CA LEU A 63 0.32 4.53 -15.65
C LEU A 63 0.57 6.04 -15.67
N GLU A 64 1.66 6.49 -16.29
CA GLU A 64 1.95 7.91 -16.53
C GLU A 64 0.84 8.59 -17.36
N ALA A 65 0.33 7.92 -18.39
CA ALA A 65 -0.83 8.41 -19.13
C ALA A 65 -2.10 8.47 -18.26
N ALA A 66 -2.30 7.49 -17.37
CA ALA A 66 -3.42 7.49 -16.43
C ALA A 66 -3.31 8.61 -15.38
N PHE A 67 -2.12 8.91 -14.88
CA PHE A 67 -1.85 10.06 -13.99
C PHE A 67 -2.20 11.38 -14.68
N ASN A 68 -1.76 11.57 -15.93
CA ASN A 68 -2.08 12.77 -16.70
C ASN A 68 -3.59 12.92 -16.92
N LYS A 69 -4.31 11.82 -17.21
CA LYS A 69 -5.78 11.85 -17.28
C LYS A 69 -6.44 12.19 -15.94
N GLY A 70 -5.94 11.63 -14.85
CA GLY A 70 -6.46 11.88 -13.50
C GLY A 70 -6.26 13.33 -13.01
N LEU A 71 -5.28 14.04 -13.57
CA LEU A 71 -4.95 15.42 -13.22
C LEU A 71 -5.56 16.47 -14.18
N ALA A 72 -5.88 16.08 -15.42
CA ALA A 72 -6.42 17.00 -16.43
C ALA A 72 -7.89 17.35 -16.19
N THR A 73 -8.25 18.61 -16.43
CA THR A 73 -9.60 19.17 -16.21
C THR A 73 -10.69 18.38 -16.94
N GLU A 74 -10.43 18.00 -18.18
CA GLU A 74 -11.42 17.40 -19.08
C GLU A 74 -11.65 15.91 -18.81
N THR A 75 -10.65 15.21 -18.23
CA THR A 75 -10.66 13.75 -18.13
C THR A 75 -10.65 13.19 -16.72
N ALA A 76 -10.36 14.03 -15.71
CA ALA A 76 -10.26 13.59 -14.31
C ALA A 76 -11.53 12.93 -13.76
N SER A 77 -12.72 13.37 -14.18
CA SER A 77 -14.00 12.83 -13.70
C SER A 77 -14.22 11.36 -14.09
N SER A 78 -13.68 10.95 -15.24
CA SER A 78 -13.78 9.60 -15.81
C SER A 78 -12.48 8.80 -15.78
N ALA A 79 -11.41 9.33 -15.17
CA ALA A 79 -10.14 8.62 -15.06
C ALA A 79 -10.26 7.44 -14.09
N SER A 80 -9.60 6.32 -14.41
CA SER A 80 -9.46 5.15 -13.54
C SER A 80 -8.61 5.51 -12.31
N VAL A 81 -7.42 6.05 -12.56
CA VAL A 81 -6.54 6.62 -11.52
C VAL A 81 -6.98 8.05 -11.20
N ARG A 82 -7.41 8.28 -9.96
CA ARG A 82 -8.15 9.49 -9.58
C ARG A 82 -7.27 10.71 -9.32
N MET A 83 -6.02 10.51 -8.89
CA MET A 83 -5.04 11.58 -8.61
C MET A 83 -5.62 12.67 -7.69
N LEU A 84 -6.22 12.27 -6.57
CA LEU A 84 -6.96 13.12 -5.65
C LEU A 84 -6.06 14.16 -4.95
N PRO A 85 -6.37 15.46 -5.08
CA PRO A 85 -5.69 16.53 -4.35
C PRO A 85 -5.89 16.40 -2.84
N SER A 86 -4.81 16.39 -2.05
CA SER A 86 -4.91 16.33 -0.58
C SER A 86 -4.98 17.69 0.12
N TYR A 87 -4.68 18.77 -0.62
CA TYR A 87 -4.44 20.13 -0.09
C TYR A 87 -3.26 20.24 0.89
N VAL A 88 -2.45 19.19 1.06
CA VAL A 88 -1.17 19.24 1.78
C VAL A 88 -0.09 19.75 0.82
N ARG A 89 0.43 20.96 1.07
CA ARG A 89 1.34 21.70 0.17
C ARG A 89 2.80 21.68 0.65
N SER A 90 3.07 21.10 1.81
CA SER A 90 4.39 21.10 2.42
C SER A 90 4.56 19.88 3.31
N VAL A 91 5.79 19.40 3.39
CA VAL A 91 6.22 18.39 4.37
C VAL A 91 6.68 19.07 5.67
N PRO A 92 6.87 18.31 6.77
CA PRO A 92 7.46 18.88 7.99
C PRO A 92 8.82 19.50 7.70
N ASN A 93 9.20 20.58 8.35
CA ASN A 93 10.51 21.24 8.18
C ASN A 93 11.30 21.35 9.49
N GLY A 94 10.78 20.80 10.58
CA GLY A 94 11.41 20.77 11.89
C GLY A 94 11.18 22.04 12.71
N THR A 95 10.24 22.91 12.31
CA THR A 95 9.74 24.03 13.14
C THR A 95 8.36 23.74 13.74
N GLU A 96 7.79 22.57 13.45
CA GLU A 96 6.53 22.13 14.04
C GLU A 96 6.66 21.93 15.55
N GLU A 97 5.74 22.51 16.32
CA GLU A 97 5.67 22.34 17.78
C GLU A 97 4.21 22.32 18.24
N GLY A 98 3.95 21.57 19.32
CA GLY A 98 2.65 21.54 19.98
C GLY A 98 2.10 20.14 20.22
N ASP A 99 0.91 20.09 20.81
CA ASP A 99 0.16 18.87 21.07
C ASP A 99 -0.95 18.70 20.02
N PHE A 100 -1.01 17.51 19.43
CA PHE A 100 -1.92 17.19 18.33
C PHE A 100 -2.65 15.89 18.61
N LEU A 101 -3.95 15.86 18.28
CA LEU A 101 -4.69 14.61 18.23
C LEU A 101 -4.63 14.02 16.82
N ALA A 102 -4.58 12.70 16.75
CA ALA A 102 -4.68 11.97 15.50
C ALA A 102 -5.71 10.86 15.63
N LEU A 103 -6.55 10.74 14.61
CA LEU A 103 -7.48 9.63 14.43
C LEU A 103 -7.05 8.81 13.23
N ASP A 104 -7.07 7.49 13.37
CA ASP A 104 -6.75 6.58 12.28
C ASP A 104 -7.84 5.53 12.11
N LEU A 105 -8.56 5.64 11.00
CA LEU A 105 -9.61 4.71 10.60
C LEU A 105 -9.34 4.20 9.19
N GLY A 106 -8.90 2.94 9.10
CA GLY A 106 -8.68 2.26 7.81
C GLY A 106 -8.99 0.77 7.81
N GLY A 107 -9.47 0.20 8.92
CA GLY A 107 -9.78 -1.21 9.06
C GLY A 107 -10.63 -1.49 10.31
N THR A 108 -10.57 -2.70 10.85
CA THR A 108 -11.32 -3.11 12.05
C THR A 108 -10.81 -2.51 13.36
N ASN A 109 -9.59 -1.95 13.33
CA ASN A 109 -8.96 -1.27 14.45
C ASN A 109 -8.96 0.24 14.18
N PHE A 110 -9.69 0.97 15.02
CA PHE A 110 -9.66 2.43 15.09
C PHE A 110 -8.61 2.86 16.12
N ARG A 111 -7.83 3.90 15.85
CA ARG A 111 -6.82 4.39 16.79
C ARG A 111 -7.03 5.86 17.08
N VAL A 112 -6.86 6.21 18.35
CA VAL A 112 -6.75 7.60 18.82
C VAL A 112 -5.35 7.79 19.35
N LEU A 113 -4.67 8.86 18.91
CA LEU A 113 -3.31 9.17 19.29
C LEU A 113 -3.21 10.61 19.80
N LEU A 114 -2.36 10.82 20.81
CA LEU A 114 -1.84 12.11 21.22
C LEU A 114 -0.36 12.16 20.82
N ILE A 115 0.00 13.18 20.05
CA ILE A 115 1.36 13.39 19.58
C ILE A 115 1.83 14.76 20.05
N GLN A 116 2.93 14.76 20.79
CA GLN A 116 3.52 15.95 21.39
C GLN A 116 4.85 16.20 20.70
N ILE A 117 4.94 17.31 19.97
CA ILE A 117 6.13 17.68 19.20
C ILE A 117 6.85 18.80 19.95
N HIS A 118 8.06 18.51 20.41
CA HIS A 118 8.94 19.44 21.11
C HIS A 118 10.39 19.21 20.68
N ASN A 119 11.13 20.28 20.36
CA ASN A 119 12.54 20.19 19.98
C ASN A 119 12.82 19.17 18.86
N ARG A 120 11.92 19.06 17.86
CA ARG A 120 11.97 18.06 16.77
C ARG A 120 11.83 16.60 17.19
N GLU A 121 11.51 16.34 18.46
CA GLU A 121 11.12 15.01 18.93
C GLU A 121 9.60 14.92 18.99
N ALA A 122 9.07 13.75 18.60
CA ALA A 122 7.64 13.48 18.65
C ALA A 122 7.39 12.35 19.65
N LYS A 123 6.78 12.67 20.79
CA LYS A 123 6.30 11.68 21.76
C LYS A 123 4.89 11.27 21.39
N MET A 124 4.66 9.96 21.26
CA MET A 124 3.38 9.40 20.87
C MET A 124 2.76 8.59 22.00
N THR A 125 1.49 8.83 22.28
CA THR A 125 0.65 7.97 23.12
C THR A 125 -0.55 7.55 22.30
N SER A 126 -0.90 6.27 22.26
CA SER A 126 -1.99 5.77 21.42
C SER A 126 -2.85 4.73 22.13
N LYS A 127 -4.09 4.62 21.67
CA LYS A 127 -5.01 3.56 22.09
C LYS A 127 -5.76 3.01 20.89
N ILE A 128 -5.84 1.68 20.84
CA ILE A 128 -6.56 0.94 19.81
C ILE A 128 -7.96 0.59 20.34
N PHE A 129 -8.96 0.86 19.52
CA PHE A 129 -10.35 0.53 19.75
C PHE A 129 -10.83 -0.38 18.61
N ARG A 130 -11.51 -1.47 18.96
CA ARG A 130 -12.14 -2.32 17.95
C ARG A 130 -13.39 -1.63 17.44
N VAL A 131 -13.57 -1.61 16.12
CA VAL A 131 -14.85 -1.24 15.48
C VAL A 131 -15.65 -2.53 15.26
N PRO A 132 -16.80 -2.72 15.92
CA PRO A 132 -17.60 -3.92 15.72
C PRO A 132 -18.12 -4.04 14.29
N ASP A 133 -18.24 -5.27 13.76
CA ASP A 133 -18.71 -5.51 12.38
C ASP A 133 -20.10 -4.91 12.11
N HIS A 134 -21.00 -4.99 13.10
CA HIS A 134 -22.34 -4.39 13.00
C HIS A 134 -22.32 -2.85 12.97
N VAL A 135 -21.26 -2.21 13.48
CA VAL A 135 -21.05 -0.75 13.37
C VAL A 135 -20.48 -0.40 12.00
N MET A 136 -19.51 -1.18 11.51
CA MET A 136 -18.90 -0.99 10.18
C MET A 136 -19.91 -1.10 9.03
N LYS A 137 -20.95 -1.92 9.21
CA LYS A 137 -22.03 -2.17 8.24
C LYS A 137 -23.37 -1.57 8.67
N GLY A 138 -23.37 -0.76 9.73
CA GLY A 138 -24.55 -0.14 10.32
C GLY A 138 -24.90 1.20 9.67
N SER A 139 -25.34 2.16 10.46
CA SER A 139 -25.54 3.55 10.01
C SER A 139 -24.28 4.38 10.18
N GLY A 140 -24.12 5.41 9.35
CA GLY A 140 -23.09 6.43 9.54
C GLY A 140 -23.15 7.06 10.92
N GLU A 141 -24.36 7.38 11.41
CA GLU A 141 -24.53 7.91 12.77
C GLU A 141 -23.91 6.99 13.84
N ALA A 142 -24.20 5.69 13.81
CA ALA A 142 -23.64 4.73 14.75
C ALA A 142 -22.12 4.62 14.66
N LEU A 143 -21.56 4.68 13.44
CA LEU A 143 -20.12 4.66 13.22
C LEU A 143 -19.42 5.88 13.83
N PHE A 144 -19.92 7.08 13.53
CA PHE A 144 -19.30 8.32 14.03
C PHE A 144 -19.55 8.53 15.53
N ASP A 145 -20.66 8.05 16.09
CA ASP A 145 -20.90 8.05 17.54
C ASP A 145 -19.96 7.10 18.28
N HIS A 146 -19.64 5.94 17.68
CA HIS A 146 -18.60 5.04 18.19
C HIS A 146 -17.23 5.71 18.19
N ILE A 147 -16.86 6.39 17.11
CA ILE A 147 -15.60 7.15 17.00
C ILE A 147 -15.52 8.22 18.09
N ALA A 148 -16.55 9.06 18.23
CA ALA A 148 -16.61 10.11 19.25
C ALA A 148 -16.52 9.55 20.68
N SER A 149 -17.15 8.39 20.93
CA SER A 149 -17.06 7.71 22.24
C SER A 149 -15.64 7.20 22.53
N CYS A 150 -14.97 6.61 21.55
CA CYS A 150 -13.58 6.18 21.68
C CYS A 150 -12.65 7.36 21.97
N MET A 151 -12.84 8.49 21.28
CA MET A 151 -12.09 9.72 21.50
C MET A 151 -12.26 10.24 22.92
N ALA A 152 -13.50 10.36 23.40
CA ALA A 152 -13.77 10.88 24.74
C ALA A 152 -13.18 9.98 25.83
N GLN A 153 -13.26 8.65 25.66
CA GLN A 153 -12.60 7.71 26.56
C GLN A 153 -11.08 7.95 26.59
N PHE A 154 -10.44 8.09 25.42
CA PHE A 154 -9.01 8.36 25.35
C PHE A 154 -8.65 9.70 26.01
N MET A 155 -9.42 10.75 25.74
CA MET A 155 -9.21 12.08 26.34
C MET A 155 -9.38 12.07 27.86
N GLU A 156 -10.32 11.30 28.40
CA GLU A 156 -10.50 11.13 29.85
C GLU A 156 -9.28 10.46 30.49
N GLU A 157 -8.85 9.32 29.93
CA GLU A 157 -7.73 8.53 30.46
C GLU A 157 -6.40 9.30 30.47
N HIS A 158 -6.25 10.27 29.57
CA HIS A 158 -5.04 11.08 29.42
C HIS A 158 -5.19 12.51 29.98
N GLY A 159 -6.27 12.81 30.70
CA GLY A 159 -6.47 14.10 31.36
C GLY A 159 -6.69 15.29 30.41
N LEU A 160 -7.18 15.04 29.19
CA LEU A 160 -7.37 16.03 28.14
C LEU A 160 -8.75 16.70 28.14
N LYS A 161 -9.68 16.30 29.03
CA LYS A 161 -11.07 16.84 29.08
C LYS A 161 -11.14 18.36 29.28
N ASN A 162 -10.17 18.95 29.99
CA ASN A 162 -10.13 20.39 30.29
C ASN A 162 -9.13 21.16 29.42
N THR A 163 -8.49 20.49 28.46
CA THR A 163 -7.51 21.11 27.57
C THR A 163 -8.24 21.96 26.53
N LYS A 164 -7.61 23.04 26.06
CA LYS A 164 -8.10 23.75 24.87
C LYS A 164 -8.26 22.76 23.72
N CYS A 165 -9.27 23.00 22.88
CA CYS A 165 -9.56 22.20 21.70
C CYS A 165 -8.27 21.96 20.89
N LEU A 166 -7.78 20.71 20.90
CA LEU A 166 -6.50 20.34 20.29
C LEU A 166 -6.69 20.22 18.77
N PRO A 167 -5.73 20.68 17.96
CA PRO A 167 -5.76 20.43 16.52
C PRO A 167 -5.71 18.94 16.24
N LEU A 168 -6.61 18.48 15.37
CA LEU A 168 -6.84 17.08 15.07
C LEU A 168 -6.57 16.80 13.59
N GLY A 169 -5.72 15.81 13.34
CA GLY A 169 -5.57 15.16 12.04
C GLY A 169 -6.43 13.90 11.98
N PHE A 170 -7.23 13.74 10.93
CA PHE A 170 -8.07 12.56 10.73
C PHE A 170 -7.59 11.76 9.51
N THR A 171 -6.83 10.71 9.76
CA THR A 171 -6.56 9.70 8.73
C THR A 171 -7.80 8.86 8.50
N PHE A 172 -8.41 9.07 7.35
CA PHE A 172 -9.60 8.36 6.90
C PHE A 172 -9.25 7.63 5.60
N SER A 173 -8.83 6.37 5.72
CA SER A 173 -8.16 5.61 4.67
C SER A 173 -9.13 5.00 3.65
N PHE A 174 -10.04 5.84 3.13
CA PHE A 174 -11.01 5.53 2.10
C PHE A 174 -10.93 6.57 0.98
N PRO A 175 -11.36 6.24 -0.25
CA PRO A 175 -11.38 7.20 -1.34
C PRO A 175 -12.27 8.41 -1.02
N CYS A 176 -11.67 9.60 -0.94
CA CYS A 176 -12.36 10.82 -0.58
C CYS A 176 -12.13 11.93 -1.61
N LYS A 177 -13.19 12.60 -2.05
CA LYS A 177 -13.07 13.88 -2.74
C LYS A 177 -12.83 14.96 -1.69
N GLN A 178 -11.59 15.39 -1.54
CA GLN A 178 -11.26 16.54 -0.67
C GLN A 178 -11.66 17.83 -1.38
N GLU A 179 -12.26 18.76 -0.63
CA GLU A 179 -12.62 20.12 -1.06
C GLU A 179 -11.83 21.17 -0.26
N GLY A 180 -10.76 20.72 0.41
CA GLY A 180 -9.91 21.46 1.34
C GLY A 180 -9.27 20.52 2.36
N LEU A 181 -8.39 21.07 3.21
CA LEU A 181 -7.76 20.30 4.30
C LEU A 181 -8.78 19.77 5.32
N THR A 182 -9.89 20.48 5.54
CA THR A 182 -10.86 20.17 6.61
C THR A 182 -12.22 19.73 6.08
N LYS A 183 -12.29 19.32 4.81
CA LYS A 183 -13.53 18.93 4.14
C LYS A 183 -13.28 17.79 3.16
N ALA A 184 -13.90 16.64 3.39
CA ALA A 184 -13.72 15.47 2.54
C ALA A 184 -15.01 14.67 2.43
N ARG A 185 -15.46 14.47 1.18
CA ARG A 185 -16.62 13.63 0.90
C ARG A 185 -16.17 12.22 0.56
N LEU A 186 -16.70 11.23 1.27
CA LEU A 186 -16.46 9.83 0.93
C LEU A 186 -17.01 9.56 -0.48
N ILE A 187 -16.21 8.93 -1.36
CA ILE A 187 -16.65 8.55 -2.71
C ILE A 187 -17.40 7.22 -2.64
N ASN A 188 -16.75 6.19 -2.10
CA ASN A 188 -17.32 4.87 -1.91
C ASN A 188 -16.60 4.13 -0.79
N TRP A 189 -17.31 3.26 -0.09
CA TRP A 189 -16.66 2.38 0.88
C TRP A 189 -15.73 1.35 0.23
N THR A 190 -14.72 0.94 1.00
CA THR A 190 -13.78 -0.14 0.68
C THR A 190 -13.49 -0.95 1.95
N LYS A 191 -12.62 -1.97 1.86
CA LYS A 191 -12.08 -2.70 3.03
C LYS A 191 -13.15 -3.30 3.96
N GLY A 192 -14.32 -3.66 3.41
CA GLY A 192 -15.41 -4.32 4.14
C GLY A 192 -16.35 -3.38 4.92
N PHE A 193 -16.14 -2.07 4.88
CA PHE A 193 -17.10 -1.09 5.40
C PHE A 193 -18.31 -0.96 4.47
N ASN A 194 -19.47 -0.65 5.05
CA ASN A 194 -20.69 -0.36 4.29
C ASN A 194 -21.69 0.46 5.12
N ALA A 195 -21.21 1.44 5.90
CA ALA A 195 -22.08 2.23 6.77
C ALA A 195 -22.97 3.16 5.93
N SER A 196 -24.29 3.06 6.10
CA SER A 196 -25.25 3.80 5.28
C SER A 196 -25.25 5.30 5.60
N GLY A 197 -25.42 6.16 4.59
CA GLY A 197 -25.52 7.62 4.79
C GLY A 197 -24.18 8.31 5.06
N VAL A 198 -23.08 7.74 4.54
CA VAL A 198 -21.74 8.35 4.60
C VAL A 198 -21.19 8.66 3.20
N GLU A 199 -21.49 7.84 2.19
CA GLU A 199 -21.08 8.12 0.81
C GLU A 199 -21.68 9.44 0.32
N ASN A 200 -20.84 10.30 -0.27
CA ASN A 200 -21.08 11.69 -0.68
C ASN A 200 -21.25 12.70 0.46
N GLU A 201 -21.23 12.27 1.72
CA GLU A 201 -21.27 13.14 2.89
C GLU A 201 -19.88 13.58 3.34
N ASP A 202 -19.77 14.77 3.93
CA ASP A 202 -18.52 15.26 4.50
C ASP A 202 -18.23 14.54 5.83
N VAL A 203 -17.14 13.77 5.86
CA VAL A 203 -16.76 12.94 7.01
C VAL A 203 -16.32 13.79 8.20
N VAL A 204 -15.81 15.01 7.96
CA VAL A 204 -15.45 15.94 9.02
C VAL A 204 -16.71 16.47 9.71
N ASP A 205 -17.73 16.84 8.93
CA ASP A 205 -19.00 17.29 9.47
C ASP A 205 -19.79 16.17 10.15
N LEU A 206 -19.68 14.92 9.68
CA LEU A 206 -20.23 13.75 10.38
C LEU A 206 -19.58 13.55 11.75
N LEU A 207 -18.25 13.68 11.84
CA LEU A 207 -17.51 13.58 13.09
C LEU A 207 -17.87 14.73 14.05
N ARG A 208 -17.92 15.98 13.56
CA ARG A 208 -18.36 17.15 14.34
C ARG A 208 -19.76 16.95 14.91
N ARG A 209 -20.71 16.46 14.10
CA ARG A 209 -22.07 16.15 14.56
C ARG A 209 -22.09 15.10 15.66
N ALA A 210 -21.26 14.07 15.58
CA ALA A 210 -21.14 13.04 16.62
C ALA A 210 -20.58 13.60 17.94
N CYS A 211 -19.51 14.41 17.88
CA CYS A 211 -18.98 15.11 19.05
C CYS A 211 -20.04 16.04 19.67
N HIS A 212 -20.79 16.78 18.85
CA HIS A 212 -21.86 17.66 19.32
C HIS A 212 -23.02 16.91 19.98
N ARG A 213 -23.48 15.78 19.40
CA ARG A 213 -24.49 14.91 20.02
C ARG A 213 -24.04 14.38 21.38
N ARG A 214 -22.75 14.06 21.51
CA ARG A 214 -22.17 13.56 22.75
C ARG A 214 -22.07 14.64 23.84
N GLY A 215 -21.66 15.85 23.46
CA GLY A 215 -21.76 17.06 24.29
C GLY A 215 -20.68 17.27 25.36
N ASP A 216 -19.71 16.36 25.51
CA ASP A 216 -18.61 16.45 26.51
C ASP A 216 -17.20 16.50 25.89
N ILE A 217 -17.09 16.55 24.56
CA ILE A 217 -15.85 16.74 23.81
C ILE A 217 -16.04 17.75 22.68
N ASP A 218 -14.99 18.50 22.37
CA ASP A 218 -14.91 19.43 21.25
C ASP A 218 -13.62 19.16 20.46
N ILE A 219 -13.66 19.33 19.14
CA ILE A 219 -12.56 18.95 18.24
C ILE A 219 -12.30 20.02 17.19
N ASP A 220 -11.02 20.29 16.92
CA ASP A 220 -10.59 21.18 15.85
C ASP A 220 -9.95 20.34 14.75
N VAL A 221 -10.78 19.78 13.87
CA VAL A 221 -10.27 19.04 12.71
C VAL A 221 -9.60 20.01 11.76
N VAL A 222 -8.27 19.99 11.73
CA VAL A 222 -7.43 20.86 10.87
C VAL A 222 -6.98 20.15 9.60
N ALA A 223 -7.05 18.82 9.57
CA ALA A 223 -6.70 18.03 8.41
C ALA A 223 -7.47 16.71 8.36
N VAL A 224 -7.91 16.31 7.17
CA VAL A 224 -8.29 14.95 6.81
C VAL A 224 -7.36 14.46 5.71
N LEU A 225 -6.93 13.20 5.79
CA LEU A 225 -5.88 12.66 4.93
C LEU A 225 -6.07 11.17 4.67
N ASN A 226 -5.45 10.70 3.59
CA ASN A 226 -5.32 9.27 3.28
C ASN A 226 -4.12 8.66 4.05
N ASP A 227 -4.11 7.34 4.23
CA ASP A 227 -3.00 6.62 4.88
C ASP A 227 -1.67 6.79 4.14
N THR A 228 -1.67 6.84 2.81
CA THR A 228 -0.47 7.13 2.01
C THR A 228 0.13 8.49 2.35
N THR A 229 -0.70 9.53 2.45
CA THR A 229 -0.28 10.89 2.85
C THR A 229 0.28 10.88 4.26
N GLY A 230 -0.35 10.13 5.18
CA GLY A 230 0.17 9.95 6.54
C GLY A 230 1.57 9.32 6.53
N THR A 231 1.74 8.23 5.79
CA THR A 231 3.02 7.53 5.63
C THR A 231 4.10 8.45 5.08
N LEU A 232 3.82 9.23 4.04
CA LEU A 232 4.74 10.23 3.49
C LEU A 232 5.17 11.21 4.59
N MET A 233 4.22 11.78 5.32
CA MET A 233 4.48 12.82 6.32
C MET A 233 5.25 12.30 7.54
N ALA A 234 4.94 11.07 7.98
CA ALA A 234 5.67 10.40 9.06
C ALA A 234 7.14 10.15 8.70
N CYS A 235 7.41 9.70 7.48
CA CYS A 235 8.78 9.53 6.99
C CYS A 235 9.46 10.88 6.75
N ALA A 236 8.76 11.87 6.22
CA ALA A 236 9.29 13.22 5.97
C ALA A 236 9.71 13.98 7.23
N PHE A 237 9.10 13.64 8.37
CA PHE A 237 9.52 14.17 9.67
C PHE A 237 10.90 13.64 10.11
N LYS A 238 11.25 12.41 9.74
CA LYS A 238 12.58 11.82 10.02
C LYS A 238 13.60 12.20 8.94
N GLU A 239 13.16 12.19 7.69
CA GLU A 239 14.00 12.40 6.51
C GLU A 239 13.27 13.29 5.50
N ASN A 240 13.67 14.56 5.44
CA ASN A 240 12.94 15.60 4.69
C ASN A 240 12.87 15.32 3.17
N SER A 241 13.81 14.54 2.64
CA SER A 241 13.79 14.09 1.25
C SER A 241 12.64 13.12 0.94
N CYS A 242 11.83 12.73 1.93
CA CYS A 242 10.65 11.91 1.71
C CYS A 242 9.55 12.69 1.00
N GLN A 243 9.26 12.27 -0.23
CA GLN A 243 8.33 12.94 -1.13
C GLN A 243 7.32 11.98 -1.77
N VAL A 244 7.41 10.68 -1.42
CA VAL A 244 6.50 9.61 -1.86
C VAL A 244 6.11 8.79 -0.64
N GLY A 245 4.82 8.45 -0.53
CA GLY A 245 4.27 7.54 0.48
C GLY A 245 3.55 6.38 -0.20
N VAL A 246 3.87 5.15 0.18
CA VAL A 246 3.33 3.93 -0.43
C VAL A 246 2.78 3.01 0.65
N ILE A 247 1.59 2.44 0.40
CA ILE A 247 1.01 1.38 1.21
C ILE A 247 1.02 0.09 0.40
N VAL A 248 1.60 -0.98 0.94
CA VAL A 248 1.52 -2.36 0.42
C VAL A 248 1.09 -3.29 1.55
N GLY A 249 -0.22 -3.28 1.83
CA GLY A 249 -0.83 -3.96 2.96
C GLY A 249 -2.04 -4.77 2.53
N THR A 250 -3.17 -4.62 3.22
CA THR A 250 -4.44 -5.23 2.80
C THR A 250 -4.87 -4.72 1.41
N GLY A 251 -4.67 -3.43 1.15
CA GLY A 251 -4.75 -2.83 -0.19
C GLY A 251 -3.39 -2.31 -0.64
N THR A 252 -3.35 -1.64 -1.79
CA THR A 252 -2.16 -0.89 -2.22
C THR A 252 -2.53 0.48 -2.77
N ASN A 253 -1.80 1.50 -2.35
CA ASN A 253 -1.97 2.87 -2.80
C ASN A 253 -0.64 3.63 -2.73
N ALA A 254 -0.54 4.76 -3.43
CA ALA A 254 0.56 5.70 -3.28
C ALA A 254 0.11 7.16 -3.32
N CYS A 255 0.90 8.02 -2.71
CA CYS A 255 0.84 9.46 -2.89
C CYS A 255 2.23 10.04 -3.13
N TYR A 256 2.31 11.21 -3.74
CA TYR A 256 3.58 11.92 -3.93
C TYR A 256 3.37 13.44 -4.03
N MET A 257 4.44 14.21 -3.86
CA MET A 257 4.44 15.66 -4.09
C MET A 257 4.50 15.97 -5.59
N GLU A 258 3.39 16.46 -6.15
CA GLU A 258 3.24 16.83 -7.56
C GLU A 258 3.30 18.35 -7.76
N LYS A 259 3.84 18.78 -8.89
CA LYS A 259 3.84 20.19 -9.30
C LYS A 259 2.44 20.64 -9.69
N LEU A 260 1.96 21.75 -9.13
CA LEU A 260 0.63 22.27 -9.48
C LEU A 260 0.46 22.59 -10.96
N THR A 261 1.53 22.95 -11.66
CA THR A 261 1.51 23.22 -13.10
C THR A 261 1.08 22.00 -13.93
N ARG A 262 1.06 20.80 -13.34
CA ARG A 262 0.54 19.56 -13.96
C ARG A 262 -0.87 19.20 -13.48
N CYS A 263 -1.43 19.92 -12.52
CA CYS A 263 -2.73 19.66 -11.91
C CYS A 263 -3.83 20.53 -12.53
N GLY A 264 -4.12 20.36 -13.83
CA GLY A 264 -5.09 21.18 -14.57
C GLY A 264 -6.45 21.30 -13.88
N LYS A 265 -6.95 20.22 -13.26
CA LYS A 265 -8.22 20.21 -12.52
C LYS A 265 -8.28 21.14 -11.30
N LEU A 266 -7.14 21.68 -10.85
CA LEU A 266 -7.04 22.63 -9.74
C LEU A 266 -6.84 24.07 -10.19
N GLU A 267 -6.69 24.34 -11.49
CA GLU A 267 -6.33 25.65 -12.02
C GLU A 267 -7.33 26.75 -11.63
N THR A 268 -8.62 26.41 -11.51
CA THR A 268 -9.68 27.34 -11.08
C THR A 268 -9.93 27.34 -9.57
N GLU A 269 -9.34 26.41 -8.82
CA GLU A 269 -9.57 26.25 -7.38
C GLU A 269 -8.49 26.90 -6.52
N LEU A 270 -7.28 27.04 -7.05
CA LEU A 270 -6.13 27.55 -6.32
C LEU A 270 -5.81 28.99 -6.70
N ASP A 271 -5.55 29.82 -5.70
CA ASP A 271 -5.02 31.17 -5.90
C ASP A 271 -3.49 31.07 -6.12
N PRO A 272 -2.98 31.41 -7.32
CA PRO A 272 -1.54 31.35 -7.61
C PRO A 272 -0.73 32.36 -6.78
N THR A 273 -1.40 33.29 -6.09
CA THR A 273 -0.80 34.30 -5.22
C THR A 273 -0.95 33.99 -3.73
N ASP A 274 -1.39 32.78 -3.37
CA ASP A 274 -1.61 32.37 -1.98
C ASP A 274 -0.33 32.29 -1.12
N GLY A 275 0.85 32.37 -1.75
CA GLY A 275 2.16 32.31 -1.10
C GLY A 275 2.54 30.91 -0.61
N LEU A 276 1.80 29.87 -1.01
CA LEU A 276 2.08 28.49 -0.64
C LEU A 276 3.06 27.82 -1.63
N PRO A 277 3.83 26.80 -1.21
CA PRO A 277 4.77 26.09 -2.10
C PRO A 277 4.09 25.57 -3.36
N ASP A 278 4.75 25.54 -4.52
CA ASP A 278 4.14 25.19 -5.82
C ASP A 278 3.85 23.69 -6.03
N GLU A 279 4.02 22.87 -5.00
CA GLU A 279 3.74 21.43 -5.01
C GLU A 279 2.57 21.07 -4.09
N MET A 280 1.88 19.98 -4.38
CA MET A 280 0.82 19.43 -3.54
C MET A 280 0.95 17.91 -3.47
N CYS A 281 0.75 17.33 -2.30
CA CYS A 281 0.62 15.89 -2.17
C CYS A 281 -0.64 15.41 -2.90
N ILE A 282 -0.48 14.54 -3.89
CA ILE A 282 -1.55 13.91 -4.64
C ILE A 282 -1.66 12.46 -4.21
N ASN A 283 -2.85 12.08 -3.73
CA ASN A 283 -3.21 10.69 -3.51
C ASN A 283 -3.61 10.06 -4.85
N THR A 284 -2.82 9.11 -5.35
CA THR A 284 -3.03 8.56 -6.69
C THR A 284 -4.32 7.74 -6.79
N GLU A 285 -4.69 7.01 -5.72
CA GLU A 285 -5.65 5.90 -5.77
C GLU A 285 -5.30 4.93 -6.91
N TRP A 286 -4.01 4.58 -7.04
CA TRP A 286 -3.51 3.76 -8.13
C TRP A 286 -4.08 2.33 -8.17
N GLY A 287 -4.79 1.90 -7.12
CA GLY A 287 -5.34 0.56 -7.02
C GLY A 287 -6.36 0.28 -8.13
N ALA A 288 -7.04 1.33 -8.61
CA ALA A 288 -7.98 1.30 -9.72
C ALA A 288 -7.32 1.35 -11.10
N PHE A 289 -5.98 1.45 -11.19
CA PHE A 289 -5.30 1.39 -12.48
C PHE A 289 -5.67 0.07 -13.19
N GLY A 290 -6.03 0.16 -14.46
CA GLY A 290 -6.47 -0.98 -15.26
C GLY A 290 -7.98 -1.19 -15.35
N ASP A 291 -8.78 -0.55 -14.49
CA ASP A 291 -10.25 -0.70 -14.48
C ASP A 291 -10.90 -0.35 -15.83
N HIS A 292 -10.24 0.42 -16.70
CA HIS A 292 -10.73 0.75 -18.05
C HIS A 292 -9.93 0.03 -19.16
N GLY A 293 -9.23 -1.05 -18.84
CA GLY A 293 -8.50 -1.89 -19.78
C GLY A 293 -7.05 -1.47 -20.04
N GLU A 294 -6.52 -0.49 -19.30
CA GLU A 294 -5.14 0.01 -19.50
C GLU A 294 -4.06 -1.05 -19.28
N MET A 295 -4.39 -2.11 -18.54
CA MET A 295 -3.46 -3.17 -18.14
C MET A 295 -3.90 -4.56 -18.58
N GLU A 296 -4.81 -4.69 -19.56
CA GLU A 296 -5.36 -6.00 -19.93
C GLU A 296 -4.27 -7.00 -20.36
N SER A 297 -3.17 -6.52 -20.95
CA SER A 297 -2.02 -7.34 -21.34
C SER A 297 -1.16 -7.86 -20.17
N LEU A 298 -1.34 -7.32 -18.96
CA LEU A 298 -0.65 -7.74 -17.74
C LEU A 298 -1.44 -8.78 -16.94
N ARG A 299 -2.76 -8.84 -17.14
CA ARG A 299 -3.64 -9.74 -16.40
C ARG A 299 -3.51 -11.16 -16.92
N THR A 300 -3.45 -12.11 -16.01
CA THR A 300 -3.49 -13.54 -16.29
C THR A 300 -4.89 -14.09 -16.10
N GLU A 301 -5.12 -15.33 -16.55
CA GLU A 301 -6.38 -16.04 -16.28
C GLU A 301 -6.67 -16.14 -14.77
N PHE A 302 -5.64 -16.24 -13.94
CA PHE A 302 -5.77 -16.31 -12.48
C PHE A 302 -6.27 -14.99 -11.90
N ASP A 303 -5.76 -13.86 -12.41
CA ASP A 303 -6.21 -12.52 -11.98
C ASP A 303 -7.67 -12.27 -12.39
N VAL A 304 -8.08 -12.80 -13.55
CA VAL A 304 -9.46 -12.74 -14.02
C VAL A 304 -10.40 -13.55 -13.11
N GLU A 305 -10.00 -14.77 -12.72
CA GLU A 305 -10.80 -15.60 -11.80
C GLU A 305 -10.95 -14.94 -10.42
N VAL A 306 -9.86 -14.41 -9.86
CA VAL A 306 -9.84 -13.69 -8.57
C VAL A 306 -10.74 -12.45 -8.62
N ASP A 307 -10.67 -11.68 -9.71
CA ASP A 307 -11.47 -10.49 -9.92
C ASP A 307 -12.97 -10.80 -10.03
N GLN A 308 -13.35 -11.77 -10.86
CA GLN A 308 -14.75 -12.17 -11.05
C GLN A 308 -15.39 -12.67 -9.75
N ALA A 309 -14.61 -13.34 -8.89
CA ALA A 309 -15.07 -13.82 -7.61
C ALA A 309 -15.00 -12.76 -6.49
N SER A 310 -14.48 -11.55 -6.73
CA SER A 310 -14.29 -10.54 -5.70
C SER A 310 -15.60 -9.84 -5.29
N ILE A 311 -15.55 -9.06 -4.23
CA ILE A 311 -16.69 -8.21 -3.79
C ILE A 311 -17.01 -7.06 -4.77
N ASN A 312 -16.08 -6.77 -5.68
CA ASN A 312 -16.11 -5.65 -6.60
C ASN A 312 -15.50 -6.04 -7.96
N PRO A 313 -16.13 -6.94 -8.74
CA PRO A 313 -15.62 -7.38 -10.03
C PRO A 313 -15.40 -6.21 -11.01
N GLY A 314 -14.29 -6.24 -11.76
CA GLY A 314 -13.91 -5.20 -12.71
C GLY A 314 -13.40 -3.90 -12.08
N ARG A 315 -13.15 -3.90 -10.76
CA ARG A 315 -12.63 -2.75 -10.00
C ARG A 315 -11.36 -3.09 -9.24
N GLN A 316 -10.55 -2.08 -8.94
CA GLN A 316 -9.33 -2.21 -8.14
C GLN A 316 -8.36 -3.26 -8.76
N LEU A 317 -8.27 -3.29 -10.09
CA LEU A 317 -7.59 -4.39 -10.78
C LEU A 317 -6.09 -4.42 -10.48
N PHE A 318 -5.42 -3.27 -10.41
CA PHE A 318 -4.00 -3.21 -10.03
C PHE A 318 -3.78 -3.66 -8.58
N GLU A 319 -4.67 -3.24 -7.66
CA GLU A 319 -4.60 -3.65 -6.26
C GLU A 319 -4.77 -5.17 -6.07
N LYS A 320 -5.63 -5.80 -6.87
CA LYS A 320 -5.87 -7.25 -6.84
C LYS A 320 -4.65 -8.07 -7.23
N MET A 321 -3.72 -7.53 -8.03
CA MET A 321 -2.51 -8.24 -8.43
C MET A 321 -1.35 -8.09 -7.43
N ILE A 322 -1.48 -7.23 -6.41
CA ILE A 322 -0.37 -6.82 -5.54
C ILE A 322 -0.67 -7.05 -4.06
N SER A 323 -1.86 -6.68 -3.60
CA SER A 323 -2.09 -6.47 -2.18
C SER A 323 -2.35 -7.77 -1.41
N GLY A 324 -2.12 -7.71 -0.10
CA GLY A 324 -2.25 -8.84 0.82
C GLY A 324 -3.68 -9.37 0.97
N MET A 325 -4.71 -8.67 0.50
CA MET A 325 -6.05 -9.24 0.42
C MET A 325 -6.18 -10.30 -0.69
N TYR A 326 -5.34 -10.25 -1.73
CA TYR A 326 -5.50 -11.05 -2.94
C TYR A 326 -4.30 -11.95 -3.28
N LEU A 327 -3.09 -11.65 -2.78
CA LEU A 327 -1.89 -12.47 -3.04
C LEU A 327 -2.11 -13.96 -2.77
N GLY A 328 -2.60 -14.31 -1.58
CA GLY A 328 -2.90 -15.69 -1.23
C GLY A 328 -4.01 -16.31 -2.07
N GLU A 329 -5.01 -15.52 -2.50
CA GLU A 329 -6.09 -16.01 -3.37
C GLU A 329 -5.61 -16.28 -4.80
N ILE A 330 -4.68 -15.48 -5.33
CA ILE A 330 -4.02 -15.77 -6.62
C ILE A 330 -3.24 -17.08 -6.51
N VAL A 331 -2.46 -17.27 -5.46
CA VAL A 331 -1.74 -18.54 -5.22
C VAL A 331 -2.73 -19.70 -5.17
N ARG A 332 -3.82 -19.58 -4.40
CA ARG A 332 -4.87 -20.60 -4.29
C ARG A 332 -5.44 -20.98 -5.65
N VAL A 333 -5.80 -19.99 -6.48
CA VAL A 333 -6.37 -20.21 -7.82
C VAL A 333 -5.38 -20.93 -8.73
N VAL A 334 -4.09 -20.56 -8.69
CA VAL A 334 -3.03 -21.26 -9.44
C VAL A 334 -2.91 -22.71 -8.96
N LEU A 335 -2.83 -22.95 -7.66
CA LEU A 335 -2.72 -24.30 -7.09
C LEU A 335 -3.94 -25.16 -7.43
N ALA A 336 -5.14 -24.60 -7.37
CA ALA A 336 -6.37 -25.29 -7.77
C ALA A 336 -6.37 -25.61 -9.28
N ARG A 337 -5.79 -24.76 -10.13
CA ARG A 337 -5.60 -25.05 -11.56
C ARG A 337 -4.64 -26.23 -11.77
N LEU A 338 -3.51 -26.24 -11.06
CA LEU A 338 -2.51 -27.31 -11.17
C LEU A 338 -3.05 -28.65 -10.65
N ALA A 339 -3.78 -28.63 -9.53
CA ALA A 339 -4.45 -29.81 -8.98
C ALA A 339 -5.50 -30.37 -9.95
N ARG A 340 -6.33 -29.51 -10.58
CA ARG A 340 -7.27 -29.95 -11.64
C ARG A 340 -6.60 -30.61 -12.84
N GLU A 341 -5.35 -30.26 -13.15
CA GLU A 341 -4.57 -30.92 -14.20
C GLU A 341 -3.85 -32.20 -13.70
N GLY A 342 -4.05 -32.61 -12.44
CA GLY A 342 -3.39 -33.77 -11.84
C GLY A 342 -1.90 -33.58 -11.59
N LEU A 343 -1.42 -32.32 -11.58
CA LEU A 343 0.00 -31.98 -11.43
C LEU A 343 0.42 -31.85 -9.97
N LEU A 344 -0.54 -31.59 -9.07
CA LEU A 344 -0.36 -31.49 -7.63
C LEU A 344 -1.42 -32.33 -6.90
N PHE A 345 -1.09 -32.69 -5.66
CA PHE A 345 -2.02 -33.26 -4.67
C PHE A 345 -2.77 -34.51 -5.17
N GLY A 346 -2.15 -35.29 -6.07
CA GLY A 346 -2.80 -36.46 -6.68
C GLY A 346 -4.08 -36.14 -7.49
N GLY A 347 -4.32 -34.87 -7.82
CA GLY A 347 -5.55 -34.42 -8.48
C GLY A 347 -6.67 -33.98 -7.54
N ASP A 348 -6.48 -34.02 -6.21
CA ASP A 348 -7.47 -33.55 -5.26
C ASP A 348 -7.57 -32.01 -5.26
N THR A 349 -8.79 -31.52 -5.35
CA THR A 349 -9.10 -30.09 -5.43
C THR A 349 -9.99 -29.59 -4.30
N ASP A 350 -10.51 -30.47 -3.43
CA ASP A 350 -11.61 -30.15 -2.51
C ASP A 350 -11.19 -29.13 -1.45
N ALA A 351 -10.00 -29.32 -0.87
CA ALA A 351 -9.44 -28.40 0.12
C ALA A 351 -9.04 -27.06 -0.52
N ILE A 352 -8.23 -27.10 -1.58
CA ILE A 352 -7.65 -25.90 -2.20
C ILE A 352 -8.66 -25.06 -3.01
N SER A 353 -9.81 -25.62 -3.39
CA SER A 353 -10.87 -24.87 -4.08
C SER A 353 -11.68 -23.94 -3.14
N LYS A 354 -11.51 -24.04 -1.82
CA LYS A 354 -12.22 -23.19 -0.85
C LYS A 354 -11.68 -21.75 -0.91
N LYS A 355 -12.47 -20.82 -1.44
CA LYS A 355 -12.16 -19.38 -1.52
C LYS A 355 -11.71 -18.83 -0.15
N GLY A 356 -10.62 -18.07 -0.14
CA GLY A 356 -10.05 -17.50 1.08
C GLY A 356 -9.35 -18.52 1.99
N GLY A 357 -9.26 -19.79 1.58
CA GLY A 357 -8.57 -20.83 2.33
C GLY A 357 -7.06 -20.61 2.43
N PHE A 358 -6.46 -19.85 1.51
CA PHE A 358 -5.02 -19.60 1.47
C PHE A 358 -4.71 -18.12 1.77
N PRO A 359 -4.64 -17.69 3.04
CA PRO A 359 -4.28 -16.32 3.40
C PRO A 359 -2.84 -15.97 2.97
N THR A 360 -2.59 -14.69 2.70
CA THR A 360 -1.24 -14.17 2.37
C THR A 360 -0.18 -14.50 3.42
N LYS A 361 -0.59 -14.72 4.68
CA LYS A 361 0.30 -15.23 5.74
C LYS A 361 1.03 -16.51 5.30
N TYR A 362 0.33 -17.46 4.67
CA TYR A 362 0.93 -18.70 4.19
C TYR A 362 1.98 -18.46 3.11
N VAL A 363 1.75 -17.50 2.20
CA VAL A 363 2.74 -17.10 1.19
C VAL A 363 4.04 -16.66 1.85
N SER A 364 3.94 -15.81 2.89
CA SER A 364 5.11 -15.35 3.64
C SER A 364 5.80 -16.47 4.42
N GLU A 365 5.05 -17.34 5.11
CA GLU A 365 5.63 -18.45 5.89
C GLU A 365 6.35 -19.49 5.02
N ILE A 366 5.79 -19.80 3.84
CA ILE A 366 6.38 -20.73 2.87
C ILE A 366 7.66 -20.15 2.27
N GLU A 367 7.68 -18.86 1.91
CA GLU A 367 8.89 -18.23 1.41
C GLU A 367 9.95 -18.00 2.50
N SER A 368 9.55 -17.78 3.75
CA SER A 368 10.50 -17.73 4.88
C SER A 368 11.18 -19.08 5.06
N GLU A 369 10.43 -20.18 4.95
CA GLU A 369 10.99 -21.53 4.97
C GLU A 369 12.03 -21.73 3.86
N LEU A 370 11.79 -21.27 2.63
CA LEU A 370 12.77 -21.36 1.54
C LEU A 370 14.11 -20.67 1.83
N LEU A 371 14.11 -19.65 2.69
CA LEU A 371 15.32 -18.92 3.08
C LEU A 371 16.01 -19.54 4.30
N GLU A 372 15.24 -20.11 5.22
CA GLU A 372 15.72 -20.62 6.51
C GLU A 372 16.11 -22.11 6.47
N ASP A 373 15.43 -22.91 5.64
CA ASP A 373 15.57 -24.37 5.60
C ASP A 373 16.59 -24.80 4.52
N GLU A 374 17.87 -24.82 4.91
CA GLU A 374 18.96 -25.26 4.05
C GLU A 374 18.80 -26.72 3.58
N GLU A 375 18.17 -27.57 4.39
CA GLU A 375 17.94 -28.99 4.11
C GLU A 375 16.72 -29.21 3.20
N ARG A 376 15.90 -28.18 2.97
CA ARG A 376 14.68 -28.21 2.13
C ARG A 376 13.73 -29.33 2.54
N THR A 377 13.49 -29.43 3.85
CA THR A 377 12.53 -30.35 4.47
C THR A 377 11.09 -29.96 4.21
N PHE A 378 10.80 -28.67 4.04
CA PHE A 378 9.46 -28.12 3.80
C PHE A 378 8.44 -28.40 4.92
N SER A 379 8.91 -28.58 6.16
CA SER A 379 8.10 -28.94 7.32
C SER A 379 6.93 -27.98 7.57
N LYS A 380 7.13 -26.66 7.44
CA LYS A 380 6.07 -25.64 7.57
C LYS A 380 5.09 -25.74 6.41
N THR A 381 5.58 -25.89 5.18
CA THR A 381 4.73 -26.07 4.00
C THR A 381 3.85 -27.32 4.13
N PHE A 382 4.39 -28.44 4.61
CA PHE A 382 3.61 -29.65 4.91
C PHE A 382 2.50 -29.35 5.91
N GLN A 383 2.82 -28.73 7.05
CA GLN A 383 1.83 -28.41 8.08
C GLN A 383 0.72 -27.50 7.53
N ILE A 384 1.07 -26.48 6.73
CA ILE A 384 0.09 -25.59 6.11
C ILE A 384 -0.86 -26.37 5.18
N LEU A 385 -0.33 -27.28 4.36
CA LEU A 385 -1.14 -28.07 3.43
C LEU A 385 -2.03 -29.08 4.18
N GLU A 386 -1.53 -29.70 5.26
CA GLU A 386 -2.33 -30.56 6.13
C GLU A 386 -3.45 -29.78 6.85
N ASP A 387 -3.15 -28.59 7.37
CA ASP A 387 -4.13 -27.72 8.04
C ASP A 387 -5.26 -27.27 7.09
N LEU A 388 -4.95 -27.14 5.80
CA LEU A 388 -5.95 -26.90 4.75
C LEU A 388 -6.86 -28.10 4.49
N GLY A 389 -6.43 -29.29 4.92
CA GLY A 389 -7.09 -30.57 4.68
C GLY A 389 -6.63 -31.25 3.38
N ILE A 390 -5.41 -30.98 2.91
CA ILE A 390 -4.83 -31.69 1.76
C ILE A 390 -4.14 -32.95 2.28
N GLU A 391 -4.61 -34.12 1.85
CA GLU A 391 -4.06 -35.41 2.26
C GLU A 391 -3.00 -35.91 1.26
N GLY A 392 -2.06 -36.73 1.73
CA GLY A 392 -1.08 -37.40 0.86
C GLY A 392 -0.06 -36.46 0.19
N VAL A 393 0.21 -35.30 0.80
CA VAL A 393 1.17 -34.30 0.31
C VAL A 393 2.55 -34.94 0.12
N SER A 394 3.18 -34.70 -1.03
CA SER A 394 4.56 -35.11 -1.30
C SER A 394 5.53 -33.93 -1.17
N GLN A 395 6.83 -34.22 -0.99
CA GLN A 395 7.86 -33.16 -0.99
C GLN A 395 7.89 -32.39 -2.32
N LEU A 396 7.51 -33.04 -3.43
CA LEU A 396 7.41 -32.40 -4.73
C LEU A 396 6.26 -31.39 -4.79
N ASP A 397 5.14 -31.68 -4.14
CA ASP A 397 4.03 -30.72 -4.00
C ASP A 397 4.51 -29.47 -3.25
N CYS A 398 5.22 -29.64 -2.14
CA CYS A 398 5.77 -28.52 -1.37
C CYS A 398 6.71 -27.64 -2.21
N ILE A 399 7.59 -28.25 -3.02
CA ILE A 399 8.48 -27.51 -3.94
C ILE A 399 7.66 -26.65 -4.92
N HIS A 400 6.61 -27.22 -5.51
CA HIS A 400 5.80 -26.52 -6.50
C HIS A 400 4.90 -25.45 -5.87
N VAL A 401 4.35 -25.70 -4.69
CA VAL A 401 3.64 -24.69 -3.89
C VAL A 401 4.53 -23.50 -3.60
N ALA A 402 5.74 -23.75 -3.09
CA ALA A 402 6.71 -22.71 -2.80
C ALA A 402 7.12 -21.94 -4.07
N THR A 403 7.27 -22.62 -5.20
CA THR A 403 7.54 -22.00 -6.51
C THR A 403 6.41 -21.05 -6.92
N VAL A 404 5.15 -21.47 -6.79
CA VAL A 404 3.99 -20.63 -7.10
C VAL A 404 3.93 -19.41 -6.18
N CYS A 405 4.17 -19.57 -4.87
CA CYS A 405 4.27 -18.47 -3.92
C CYS A 405 5.31 -17.43 -4.40
N THR A 406 6.54 -17.86 -4.69
CA THR A 406 7.61 -16.99 -5.17
C THR A 406 7.25 -16.29 -6.48
N LEU A 407 6.62 -16.97 -7.44
CA LEU A 407 6.23 -16.35 -8.71
C LEU A 407 5.20 -15.24 -8.49
N VAL A 408 4.18 -15.48 -7.67
CA VAL A 408 3.11 -14.52 -7.39
C VAL A 408 3.63 -13.32 -6.60
N SER A 409 4.41 -13.55 -5.55
CA SER A 409 4.96 -12.47 -4.71
C SER A 409 6.01 -11.63 -5.46
N THR A 410 6.87 -12.26 -6.27
CA THR A 410 7.85 -11.57 -7.11
C THR A 410 7.16 -10.68 -8.13
N ARG A 411 6.11 -11.21 -8.79
CA ARG A 411 5.30 -10.41 -9.71
C ARG A 411 4.70 -9.19 -9.02
N ALA A 412 4.12 -9.36 -7.84
CA ALA A 412 3.54 -8.26 -7.06
C ALA A 412 4.58 -7.20 -6.66
N ALA A 413 5.77 -7.62 -6.22
CA ALA A 413 6.88 -6.72 -5.92
C ALA A 413 7.32 -5.94 -7.16
N HIS A 414 7.46 -6.60 -8.31
CA HIS A 414 7.85 -5.95 -9.57
C HIS A 414 6.80 -4.97 -10.10
N LEU A 415 5.51 -5.29 -10.00
CA LEU A 415 4.43 -4.38 -10.38
C LEU A 415 4.40 -3.14 -9.48
N THR A 416 4.60 -3.34 -8.17
CA THR A 416 4.72 -2.22 -7.20
C THR A 416 5.95 -1.36 -7.52
N ALA A 417 7.10 -1.98 -7.80
CA ALA A 417 8.33 -1.29 -8.19
C ALA A 417 8.13 -0.44 -9.45
N ALA A 418 7.45 -0.97 -10.46
CA ALA A 418 7.12 -0.22 -11.66
C ALA A 418 6.22 1.00 -11.37
N GLY A 419 5.25 0.87 -10.46
CA GLY A 419 4.44 1.99 -10.00
C GLY A 419 5.27 3.09 -9.31
N ILE A 420 6.18 2.70 -8.41
CA ILE A 420 7.08 3.64 -7.72
C ILE A 420 8.05 4.29 -8.70
N ALA A 421 8.67 3.51 -9.59
CA ALA A 421 9.59 4.02 -10.60
C ALA A 421 8.91 5.02 -11.55
N ALA A 422 7.64 4.79 -11.92
CA ALA A 422 6.86 5.74 -12.70
C ALA A 422 6.69 7.08 -11.95
N ILE A 423 6.43 7.05 -10.64
CA ILE A 423 6.35 8.26 -9.81
C ILE A 423 7.70 8.98 -9.73
N LEU A 424 8.80 8.25 -9.47
CA LEU A 424 10.15 8.83 -9.38
C LEU A 424 10.55 9.51 -10.71
N ASN A 425 10.37 8.79 -11.83
CA ASN A 425 10.63 9.32 -13.17
C ASN A 425 9.70 10.48 -13.53
N ARG A 426 8.47 10.52 -13.00
CA ARG A 426 7.58 11.65 -13.19
C ARG A 426 8.06 12.89 -12.43
N MET A 427 8.55 12.70 -11.20
CA MET A 427 8.99 13.78 -10.32
C MET A 427 10.29 14.44 -10.79
N GLN A 428 11.22 13.64 -11.35
CA GLN A 428 12.55 14.11 -11.78
C GLN A 428 13.30 14.89 -10.68
N LYS A 429 13.14 14.48 -9.41
CA LYS A 429 13.93 15.00 -8.28
C LYS A 429 15.21 14.16 -8.15
N PRO A 430 16.41 14.78 -7.98
CA PRO A 430 17.66 14.03 -7.97
C PRO A 430 17.76 12.94 -6.90
N TYR A 431 17.17 13.19 -5.73
CA TYR A 431 17.14 12.24 -4.63
C TYR A 431 15.76 12.27 -3.95
N VAL A 432 15.15 11.10 -3.77
CA VAL A 432 13.84 10.95 -3.12
C VAL A 432 13.84 9.81 -2.13
N THR A 433 13.40 10.08 -0.90
CA THR A 433 13.02 9.02 0.02
C THR A 433 11.58 8.58 -0.27
N VAL A 434 11.36 7.27 -0.35
CA VAL A 434 10.05 6.65 -0.51
C VAL A 434 9.67 6.02 0.81
N GLY A 435 8.70 6.62 1.51
CA GLY A 435 8.13 6.05 2.72
C GLY A 435 7.21 4.89 2.39
N VAL A 436 7.45 3.70 2.94
CA VAL A 436 6.63 2.51 2.68
C VAL A 436 6.04 1.97 3.98
N ASP A 437 4.76 1.62 3.98
CA ASP A 437 4.07 0.92 5.06
C ASP A 437 3.20 -0.21 4.46
N GLY A 438 2.66 -1.08 5.30
CA GLY A 438 1.76 -2.16 4.95
C GLY A 438 2.30 -3.55 5.30
N SER A 439 1.38 -4.45 5.61
CA SER A 439 1.69 -5.80 6.11
C SER A 439 2.49 -6.64 5.12
N VAL A 440 2.26 -6.51 3.81
CA VAL A 440 3.02 -7.29 2.81
C VAL A 440 4.46 -6.84 2.81
N TYR A 441 4.71 -5.52 2.73
CA TYR A 441 6.07 -4.99 2.76
C TYR A 441 6.79 -5.32 4.08
N ARG A 442 6.10 -5.26 5.22
CA ARG A 442 6.72 -5.51 6.55
C ARG A 442 7.05 -6.97 6.82
N PHE A 443 6.18 -7.89 6.43
CA PHE A 443 6.24 -9.27 6.91
C PHE A 443 6.63 -10.28 5.84
N HIS A 444 6.54 -9.92 4.56
CA HIS A 444 6.97 -10.81 3.50
C HIS A 444 8.50 -10.82 3.40
N PRO A 445 9.17 -11.99 3.45
CA PRO A 445 10.62 -12.07 3.66
C PRO A 445 11.44 -11.52 2.50
N THR A 446 10.93 -11.64 1.27
CA THR A 446 11.64 -11.27 0.04
C THR A 446 11.14 -9.97 -0.59
N PHE A 447 9.97 -9.46 -0.19
CA PHE A 447 9.28 -8.39 -0.90
C PHE A 447 10.06 -7.06 -0.87
N PRO A 448 10.60 -6.59 0.27
CA PRO A 448 11.38 -5.35 0.30
C PRO A 448 12.60 -5.39 -0.63
N ARG A 449 13.34 -6.50 -0.64
CA ARG A 449 14.52 -6.67 -1.49
C ARG A 449 14.15 -6.69 -2.97
N LEU A 450 13.13 -7.46 -3.35
CA LEU A 450 12.68 -7.55 -4.75
C LEU A 450 12.13 -6.22 -5.26
N LEU A 451 11.42 -5.48 -4.38
CA LEU A 451 10.93 -4.15 -4.68
C LEU A 451 12.09 -3.19 -4.96
N ASP A 452 13.07 -3.14 -4.05
CA ASP A 452 14.23 -2.25 -4.16
C ASP A 452 15.06 -2.55 -5.43
N GLU A 453 15.48 -3.81 -5.60
CA GLU A 453 16.26 -4.22 -6.78
C GLU A 453 15.55 -3.89 -8.11
N LYS A 454 14.21 -3.99 -8.15
CA LYS A 454 13.45 -3.72 -9.37
C LYS A 454 13.22 -2.22 -9.60
N ILE A 455 13.10 -1.39 -8.55
CA ILE A 455 13.03 0.07 -8.72
C ILE A 455 14.33 0.57 -9.35
N ASP A 456 15.49 0.16 -8.81
CA ASP A 456 16.82 0.53 -9.32
C ASP A 456 17.01 0.22 -10.82
N GLN A 457 16.42 -0.90 -11.29
CA GLN A 457 16.46 -1.29 -12.71
C GLN A 457 15.54 -0.46 -13.62
N LEU A 458 14.49 0.15 -13.07
CA LEU A 458 13.42 0.79 -13.85
C LEU A 458 13.53 2.32 -13.90
N ILE A 459 14.10 2.96 -12.87
CA ILE A 459 14.24 4.42 -12.80
C ILE A 459 15.20 4.96 -13.86
N ASP A 460 15.08 6.26 -14.13
CA ASP A 460 16.03 6.95 -15.01
C ASP A 460 17.40 7.06 -14.31
N GLY A 461 18.48 6.86 -15.07
CA GLY A 461 19.84 6.71 -14.50
C GLY A 461 20.45 7.97 -13.86
N ASN A 462 19.72 9.10 -13.86
CA ASN A 462 20.10 10.35 -13.18
C ASN A 462 19.37 10.54 -11.84
N LEU A 463 18.57 9.57 -11.41
CA LEU A 463 17.78 9.64 -10.18
C LEU A 463 18.36 8.69 -9.14
N GLU A 464 18.35 9.12 -7.89
CA GLU A 464 18.68 8.31 -6.73
C GLU A 464 17.47 8.25 -5.78
N TYR A 465 17.36 7.17 -5.01
CA TYR A 465 16.30 7.03 -4.03
C TYR A 465 16.75 6.18 -2.84
N GLN A 466 15.93 6.18 -1.79
CA GLN A 466 15.98 5.17 -0.74
C GLN A 466 14.57 4.78 -0.31
N LEU A 467 14.40 3.53 0.12
CA LEU A 467 13.18 3.09 0.79
C LEU A 467 13.31 3.30 2.30
N MET A 468 12.29 3.90 2.91
CA MET A 468 12.21 4.04 4.35
C MET A 468 10.94 3.37 4.86
N LEU A 469 11.11 2.37 5.74
CA LEU A 469 9.97 1.80 6.44
C LEU A 469 9.36 2.85 7.38
N SER A 470 8.08 3.14 7.21
CA SER A 470 7.35 4.00 8.13
C SER A 470 7.12 3.26 9.45
N GLU A 471 7.24 3.93 10.59
CA GLU A 471 6.86 3.40 11.89
C GLU A 471 5.60 4.13 12.32
N ASP A 472 4.45 3.47 12.14
CA ASP A 472 3.12 4.04 12.39
C ASP A 472 2.73 5.21 11.47
N GLY A 473 2.75 4.97 10.14
CA GLY A 473 2.58 6.01 9.13
C GLY A 473 1.25 6.75 9.21
N SER A 474 0.13 6.03 9.36
CA SER A 474 -1.20 6.64 9.35
C SER A 474 -1.51 7.46 10.60
N GLY A 475 -1.16 6.97 11.79
CA GLY A 475 -1.42 7.67 13.05
C GLY A 475 -0.49 8.87 13.25
N ARG A 476 0.83 8.63 13.14
CA ARG A 476 1.84 9.69 13.30
C ARG A 476 1.73 10.74 12.20
N GLY A 477 1.50 10.31 10.97
CA GLY A 477 1.33 11.19 9.82
C GLY A 477 0.16 12.16 9.96
N ALA A 478 -0.96 11.74 10.54
CA ALA A 478 -2.13 12.59 10.73
C ALA A 478 -1.82 13.82 11.59
N ALA A 479 -1.17 13.60 12.74
CA ALA A 479 -0.77 14.69 13.63
C ALA A 479 0.30 15.57 12.99
N LEU A 480 1.20 15.00 12.19
CA LEU A 480 2.21 15.78 11.48
C LEU A 480 1.60 16.65 10.38
N VAL A 481 0.58 16.18 9.68
CA VAL A 481 -0.21 17.04 8.77
C VAL A 481 -0.92 18.13 9.57
N ALA A 482 -1.52 17.81 10.72
CA ALA A 482 -2.14 18.81 11.58
C ALA A 482 -1.15 19.87 12.05
N ALA A 483 0.08 19.45 12.39
CA ALA A 483 1.16 20.35 12.78
C ALA A 483 1.62 21.27 11.64
N VAL A 484 1.82 20.71 10.45
CA VAL A 484 2.18 21.50 9.25
C VAL A 484 1.04 22.45 8.85
N ALA A 485 -0.22 22.00 8.88
CA ALA A 485 -1.38 22.85 8.60
C ALA A 485 -1.46 24.03 9.60
N THR A 486 -1.19 23.76 10.88
CA THR A 486 -1.14 24.78 11.94
C THR A 486 0.01 25.77 11.71
N ARG A 487 1.21 25.27 11.39
CA ARG A 487 2.39 26.08 11.04
C ARG A 487 2.08 27.02 9.88
N MET A 488 1.57 26.48 8.77
CA MET A 488 1.25 27.24 7.56
C MET A 488 0.18 28.32 7.81
N LYS A 489 -0.84 28.00 8.62
CA LYS A 489 -1.86 28.99 9.03
C LYS A 489 -1.25 30.14 9.83
N ASN A 490 -0.31 29.84 10.72
CA ASN A 490 0.38 30.85 11.53
C ASN A 490 1.31 31.73 10.68
N GLU A 491 2.10 31.14 9.78
CA GLU A 491 2.99 31.86 8.86
C GLU A 491 2.20 32.84 7.97
N ARG A 492 1.08 32.41 7.38
CA ARG A 492 0.18 33.29 6.62
C ARG A 492 -0.37 34.43 7.46
N SER A 493 -0.75 34.16 8.70
CA SER A 493 -1.28 35.16 9.63
C SER A 493 -0.22 36.20 10.05
N GLN A 494 1.07 35.84 9.97
CA GLN A 494 2.18 36.76 10.23
C GLN A 494 2.52 37.59 8.99
N LEU A 495 2.48 37.01 7.79
CA LEU A 495 2.72 37.72 6.53
C LEU A 495 1.62 38.75 6.19
N ALA A 496 0.40 38.53 6.68
CA ALA A 496 -0.73 39.44 6.49
C ALA A 496 -0.78 40.61 7.50
N LYS A 497 0.12 40.63 8.49
CA LYS A 497 0.29 41.73 9.46
C LYS A 497 1.47 42.59 9.06
#